data_AF-A0A844G2R0-F1
#
_entry.id   AF-A0A844G2R0-F1
#
_cell.length_a   1.000
_cell.length_b   1.000
_cell.length_c   1.000
_cell.angle_alpha   90.00
_cell.angle_beta   90.00
_cell.angle_gamma   90.00
#
_symmetry.space_group_name_H-M   'P 1'
#
loop_
_entity.id
_entity.type
_entity.pdbx_description
1 polymer ?
#
loop_
_entity_poly.entity_id
_entity_poly.type
_entity_poly.pdbx_seq_one_letter_code
_entity_poly.pdbx_strand_id
1 'polypeptide(L)'
;MRRIITICLLVAMVTVAFPMPEAKAIDPVTLAILAPIAIKAAEKTAPYIYRGVYNAGKCLLQMGKDVFQIFYLPYGLGYMCFGSMKHGLVYVIKGGIAPAKLIVHTLLLPVMLFGVNINI
;
A
#
# COMPACT_ATOMS: atom_id res chain seq x y z
N MET A 1 -8.77 26.19 4.06
CA MET A 1 -7.56 26.64 4.79
C MET A 1 -7.14 25.70 5.94
N ARG A 2 -8.00 25.36 6.91
CA ARG A 2 -7.61 24.48 8.04
C ARG A 2 -6.95 23.17 7.63
N ARG A 3 -7.50 22.45 6.63
CA ARG A 3 -6.94 21.18 6.11
C ARG A 3 -5.54 21.32 5.51
N ILE A 4 -5.23 22.44 4.86
CA ILE A 4 -3.92 22.68 4.24
C ILE A 4 -2.88 22.90 5.34
N ILE A 5 -3.25 23.67 6.37
CA ILE A 5 -2.39 23.91 7.53
C ILE A 5 -2.09 22.61 8.28
N THR A 6 -3.08 21.73 8.46
CA THR A 6 -2.85 20.42 9.09
C THR A 6 -1.92 19.55 8.26
N ILE A 7 -2.07 19.53 6.93
CA ILE A 7 -1.19 18.76 6.05
C ILE A 7 0.24 19.30 6.11
N CYS A 8 0.43 20.62 6.06
CA CYS A 8 1.76 21.24 6.18
C CYS A 8 2.43 20.94 7.53
N LEU A 9 1.67 20.99 8.63
CA LEU A 9 2.17 20.64 9.96
C LEU A 9 2.57 19.16 10.06
N LEU A 10 1.79 18.26 9.46
CA LEU A 10 2.07 16.83 9.45
C LEU A 10 3.33 16.52 8.63
N VAL A 11 3.48 17.16 7.47
CA VAL A 11 4.69 17.05 6.64
C VAL A 11 5.91 17.57 7.39
N ALA A 12 5.81 18.75 8.03
CA ALA A 12 6.90 19.32 8.82
C ALA A 12 7.30 18.40 9.99
N MET A 13 6.32 17.84 10.70
CA MET A 13 6.55 16.92 11.80
C MET A 13 7.25 15.63 11.33
N VAL A 14 6.87 15.08 10.18
CA VAL A 14 7.52 13.90 9.59
C VAL A 14 8.96 14.21 9.18
N THR A 15 9.22 15.37 8.56
CA THR A 15 10.58 15.75 8.16
C THR A 15 11.52 16.02 9.33
N VAL A 16 11.01 16.47 10.47
CA VAL A 16 11.80 16.69 11.69
C VAL A 16 12.00 15.39 12.47
N ALA A 17 10.98 14.53 12.54
CA ALA A 17 11.07 13.25 13.25
C ALA A 17 11.97 12.22 12.54
N PHE A 18 12.07 12.31 11.21
CA PHE A 18 12.94 11.48 10.39
C PHE A 18 13.95 12.36 9.65
N PRO A 19 15.03 12.83 10.33
CA PRO A 19 16.07 13.60 9.67
C PRO A 19 16.66 12.76 8.53
N MET A 20 16.49 13.23 7.30
CA MET A 20 17.07 12.59 6.12
C MET A 20 18.59 12.62 6.31
N PRO A 21 19.29 11.46 6.25
CA PRO A 21 20.74 11.44 6.37
C PRO A 21 21.32 12.39 5.32
N GLU A 22 22.20 13.31 5.73
CA GLU A 22 22.89 14.17 4.77
C GLU A 22 23.56 13.28 3.72
N ALA A 23 23.24 13.52 2.45
CA ALA A 23 23.84 12.81 1.35
C ALA A 23 25.33 13.18 1.33
N LYS A 24 26.18 12.34 1.96
CA LYS A 24 27.63 12.42 1.78
C LYS A 24 27.88 12.38 0.28
N ALA A 25 28.34 13.50 -0.26
CA ALA A 25 28.70 13.59 -1.66
C ALA A 25 29.75 12.51 -1.94
N ILE A 26 29.36 11.50 -2.71
CA ILE A 26 30.30 10.50 -3.22
C ILE A 26 31.06 11.20 -4.34
N ASP A 27 32.38 11.22 -4.26
CA ASP A 27 33.21 11.81 -5.30
C ASP A 27 32.85 11.21 -6.68
N PRO A 28 32.77 12.00 -7.74
CA PRO A 28 32.32 11.55 -9.07
C PRO A 28 33.16 10.39 -9.61
N VAL A 29 34.44 10.30 -9.21
CA VAL A 29 35.34 9.18 -9.51
C VAL A 29 34.87 7.89 -8.84
N THR A 30 34.51 7.95 -7.56
CA THR A 30 34.00 6.82 -6.79
C THR A 30 32.65 6.35 -7.33
N LEU A 31 31.79 7.29 -7.74
CA LEU A 31 30.51 6.98 -8.38
C LEU A 31 30.73 6.30 -9.74
N ALA A 32 31.69 6.76 -10.54
CA ALA A 32 32.02 6.16 -11.83
C ALA A 32 32.57 4.72 -11.72
N ILE A 33 33.28 4.40 -10.63
CA ILE A 33 33.79 3.04 -10.36
C ILE A 33 32.69 2.13 -9.81
N LEU A 34 31.84 2.64 -8.91
CA LEU A 34 30.76 1.87 -8.31
C LEU A 34 29.55 1.69 -9.24
N ALA A 35 29.25 2.65 -10.11
CA ALA A 35 28.13 2.60 -11.06
C ALA A 35 28.08 1.31 -11.89
N PRO A 36 29.15 0.86 -12.58
CA PRO A 36 29.09 -0.37 -13.38
C PRO A 36 28.89 -1.62 -12.52
N ILE A 37 29.40 -1.64 -11.30
CA ILE A 37 29.21 -2.75 -10.35
C ILE A 37 27.75 -2.78 -9.86
N ALA A 38 27.20 -1.59 -9.54
CA ALA A 38 25.80 -1.42 -9.15
C ALA A 38 24.85 -1.80 -10.29
N ILE A 39 25.14 -1.44 -11.54
CA ILE A 39 24.34 -1.81 -12.72
C ILE A 39 24.34 -3.33 -12.89
N LYS A 40 25.48 -4.00 -12.84
CA LYS A 40 25.55 -5.47 -12.93
C LYS A 40 24.79 -6.18 -11.79
N ALA A 41 24.88 -5.64 -10.58
CA ALA A 41 24.12 -6.15 -9.44
C ALA A 41 22.61 -5.95 -9.63
N ALA A 42 22.21 -4.78 -10.16
CA ALA A 42 20.82 -4.44 -10.48
C ALA A 42 20.25 -5.36 -11.59
N GLU A 43 21.00 -5.62 -12.66
CA GLU A 43 20.59 -6.56 -13.72
C GLU A 43 20.34 -7.97 -13.17
N LYS A 44 21.20 -8.44 -12.26
CA LYS A 44 21.06 -9.76 -11.64
C LYS A 44 19.86 -9.84 -10.68
N THR A 45 19.48 -8.71 -10.07
CA THR A 45 18.34 -8.62 -9.14
C THR A 45 17.03 -8.25 -9.82
N ALA A 46 17.08 -7.70 -11.03
CA ALA A 46 15.93 -7.31 -11.85
C ALA A 46 14.80 -8.36 -11.90
N PRO A 47 15.04 -9.66 -12.19
CA PRO A 47 13.95 -10.64 -12.24
C PRO A 47 13.22 -10.83 -10.90
N TYR A 48 13.92 -10.67 -9.77
CA TYR A 48 13.31 -10.75 -8.44
C TYR A 48 12.48 -9.51 -8.13
N ILE A 49 12.98 -8.33 -8.53
CA ILE A 49 12.26 -7.06 -8.41
C ILE A 49 10.98 -7.11 -9.25
N TYR A 50 11.03 -7.58 -10.49
CA TYR A 50 9.83 -7.73 -11.33
C TYR A 50 8.79 -8.67 -10.72
N ARG A 51 9.21 -9.79 -10.13
CA ARG A 51 8.30 -10.72 -9.43
C ARG A 51 7.69 -10.08 -8.18
N GLY A 52 8.48 -9.36 -7.39
CA GLY A 52 8.02 -8.63 -6.21
C GLY A 52 7.00 -7.55 -6.57
N VAL A 53 7.31 -6.73 -7.57
CA VAL A 53 6.41 -5.67 -8.08
C VAL A 53 5.13 -6.26 -8.65
N TYR A 54 5.20 -7.36 -9.38
CA TYR A 54 4.01 -8.02 -9.94
C TYR A 54 3.09 -8.60 -8.85
N ASN A 55 3.65 -9.27 -7.84
CA ASN A 55 2.88 -9.79 -6.71
C ASN A 55 2.29 -8.67 -5.85
N ALA A 56 3.08 -7.62 -5.57
CA ALA A 56 2.60 -6.43 -4.87
C ALA A 56 1.48 -5.73 -5.63
N GLY A 57 1.58 -5.65 -6.97
CA GLY A 57 0.54 -5.12 -7.83
C GLY A 57 -0.78 -5.90 -7.72
N LYS A 58 -0.72 -7.24 -7.67
CA LYS A 58 -1.93 -8.08 -7.43
C LYS A 58 -2.53 -7.83 -6.05
N CYS A 59 -1.69 -7.72 -5.01
CA CYS A 59 -2.13 -7.41 -3.66
C CYS A 59 -2.82 -6.03 -3.59
N LEU A 60 -2.25 -5.02 -4.26
CA LEU A 60 -2.84 -3.68 -4.34
C LEU A 60 -4.21 -3.69 -5.03
N LEU A 61 -4.37 -4.51 -6.08
CA LEU A 61 -5.68 -4.68 -6.73
C LEU A 61 -6.70 -5.36 -5.81
N GLN A 62 -6.29 -6.34 -5.01
CA GLN A 62 -7.15 -6.96 -4.00
C GLN A 62 -7.52 -5.98 -2.88
N MET A 63 -6.57 -5.19 -2.38
CA MET A 63 -6.84 -4.12 -1.43
C MET A 63 -7.83 -3.10 -1.99
N GLY A 64 -7.69 -2.71 -3.25
CA GLY A 64 -8.65 -1.84 -3.92
C GLY A 64 -10.08 -2.38 -3.87
N LYS A 65 -10.26 -3.68 -4.15
CA LYS A 65 -11.58 -4.34 -4.04
C LYS A 65 -12.12 -4.30 -2.61
N ASP A 66 -11.28 -4.52 -1.61
CA ASP A 66 -11.70 -4.46 -0.21
C ASP A 66 -12.13 -3.06 0.22
N VAL A 67 -11.46 -2.00 -0.27
CA VAL A 67 -11.91 -0.60 -0.07
C VAL A 67 -13.32 -0.39 -0.63
N PHE A 68 -13.59 -0.87 -1.85
CA PHE A 68 -14.96 -0.82 -2.40
C PHE A 68 -15.95 -1.62 -1.55
N GLN A 69 -15.50 -2.73 -0.98
CA GLN A 69 -16.34 -3.60 -0.18
C GLN A 69 -16.73 -2.96 1.17
N ILE A 70 -15.90 -2.07 1.74
CA ILE A 70 -16.24 -1.26 2.92
C ILE A 70 -17.46 -0.37 2.65
N PHE A 71 -17.61 0.16 1.43
CA PHE A 71 -18.78 0.98 1.07
C PHE A 71 -20.10 0.20 1.01
N TYR A 72 -20.07 -1.15 1.03
CA TYR A 72 -21.30 -1.93 1.20
C TYR A 72 -21.91 -1.81 2.59
N LEU A 73 -21.16 -1.34 3.59
CA LEU A 73 -21.67 -1.17 4.96
C LEU A 73 -22.72 -0.05 5.04
N PRO A 74 -22.44 1.22 4.63
CA PRO A 74 -23.46 2.26 4.58
C PRO A 74 -24.54 1.96 3.55
N TYR A 75 -24.19 1.34 2.41
CA TYR A 75 -25.16 0.93 1.40
C TYR A 75 -26.14 -0.12 1.94
N GLY A 76 -25.64 -1.12 2.66
CA GLY A 76 -26.42 -2.18 3.28
C GLY A 76 -27.36 -1.65 4.35
N LEU A 77 -26.90 -0.73 5.19
CA LEU A 77 -27.74 -0.04 6.19
C LEU A 77 -28.88 0.75 5.51
N GLY A 78 -28.58 1.50 4.45
CA GLY A 78 -29.60 2.19 3.66
C GLY A 78 -30.60 1.22 3.02
N TYR A 79 -30.11 0.09 2.50
CA TYR A 79 -30.94 -0.93 1.86
C TYR A 79 -31.82 -1.71 2.86
N MET A 80 -31.38 -1.84 4.12
CA MET A 80 -32.21 -2.37 5.21
C MET A 80 -33.35 -1.41 5.57
N CYS A 81 -33.09 -0.09 5.56
CA CYS A 81 -34.09 0.92 5.92
C CYS A 81 -35.15 1.17 4.83
N PHE A 82 -34.76 1.15 3.54
CA PHE A 82 -35.64 1.57 2.43
C PHE A 82 -35.97 0.45 1.43
N GLY A 83 -35.42 -0.74 1.60
CA GLY A 83 -35.54 -1.85 0.65
C GLY A 83 -35.87 -3.17 1.33
N SER A 84 -34.96 -4.15 1.23
CA SER A 84 -35.14 -5.50 1.76
C SER A 84 -34.17 -5.79 2.90
N MET A 85 -34.72 -6.03 4.10
CA MET A 85 -33.96 -6.32 5.33
C MET A 85 -32.99 -7.49 5.16
N LYS A 86 -33.41 -8.57 4.49
CA LYS A 86 -32.59 -9.79 4.29
C LYS A 86 -31.38 -9.53 3.39
N HIS A 87 -31.58 -8.79 2.30
CA HIS A 87 -30.50 -8.47 1.36
C HIS A 87 -29.58 -7.40 1.94
N GLY A 88 -30.13 -6.40 2.64
CA GLY A 88 -29.36 -5.38 3.33
C GLY A 88 -28.44 -5.94 4.41
N LEU A 89 -28.89 -6.94 5.20
CA LEU A 89 -28.06 -7.61 6.20
C LEU A 89 -26.81 -8.27 5.57
N VAL A 90 -26.95 -8.90 4.40
CA VAL A 90 -25.82 -9.52 3.68
C VAL A 90 -24.79 -8.47 3.26
N TYR A 91 -25.23 -7.29 2.82
CA TYR A 91 -24.34 -6.19 2.46
C TYR A 91 -23.65 -5.58 3.69
N VAL A 92 -24.34 -5.48 4.82
CA VAL A 92 -23.75 -5.02 6.09
C VAL A 92 -22.68 -6.00 6.58
N ILE A 93 -22.94 -7.31 6.57
CA ILE A 93 -21.96 -8.32 6.98
C ILE A 93 -20.73 -8.29 6.05
N LYS A 94 -20.94 -8.23 4.73
CA LYS A 94 -19.84 -8.12 3.75
C LYS A 94 -19.02 -6.84 3.95
N GLY A 95 -19.68 -5.71 4.24
CA GLY A 95 -19.02 -4.45 4.54
C GLY A 95 -18.29 -4.45 5.88
N GLY A 96 -18.78 -5.18 6.88
CA GLY A 96 -18.16 -5.32 8.19
C GLY A 96 -16.90 -6.20 8.20
N ILE A 97 -16.84 -7.22 7.34
CA ILE A 97 -15.66 -8.11 7.19
C ILE A 97 -14.57 -7.45 6.32
N ALA A 98 -14.95 -6.59 5.38
CA ALA A 98 -14.04 -5.88 4.47
C ALA A 98 -12.87 -5.12 5.16
N PRO A 99 -13.04 -4.37 6.26
CA PRO A 99 -11.92 -3.69 6.92
C PRO A 99 -10.90 -4.66 7.53
N ALA A 100 -11.33 -5.81 8.06
CA ALA A 100 -10.41 -6.83 8.57
C ALA A 100 -9.57 -7.43 7.43
N LYS A 101 -10.20 -7.67 6.28
CA LYS A 101 -9.54 -8.19 5.07
C LYS A 101 -8.54 -7.18 4.49
N LEU A 102 -8.89 -5.90 4.50
CA LEU A 102 -7.99 -4.80 4.12
C LEU A 102 -6.73 -4.76 5.00
N ILE A 103 -6.87 -4.92 6.32
CA ILE A 103 -5.73 -4.93 7.25
C ILE A 103 -4.79 -6.11 6.94
N VAL A 104 -5.35 -7.29 6.69
CA VAL A 104 -4.57 -8.49 6.34
C VAL A 104 -3.79 -8.26 5.03
N HIS A 105 -4.44 -7.74 3.98
CA HIS A 105 -3.73 -7.44 2.74
C HIS A 105 -2.69 -6.33 2.89
N THR A 106 -2.93 -5.33 3.76
CA THR A 106 -1.95 -4.26 4.03
C THR A 106 -0.69 -4.82 4.71
N LEU A 107 -0.85 -5.73 5.67
CA LEU A 107 0.27 -6.40 6.34
C LEU A 107 1.05 -7.35 5.43
N LEU A 108 0.37 -7.95 4.44
CA LEU A 108 0.98 -8.86 3.47
C LEU A 108 1.72 -8.13 2.34
N LEU A 109 1.40 -6.87 2.06
CA LEU A 109 2.03 -6.05 1.01
C LEU A 109 3.58 -6.05 1.08
N PRO A 110 4.23 -5.73 2.22
CA PRO A 110 5.70 -5.81 2.31
C PRO A 110 6.23 -7.23 2.05
N VAL A 111 5.53 -8.26 2.52
CA VAL A 111 5.92 -9.67 2.32
C VAL A 111 5.84 -10.07 0.85
N MET A 112 4.83 -9.58 0.12
CA MET A 112 4.69 -9.81 -1.32
C MET A 112 5.71 -9.02 -2.16
N LEU A 113 6.12 -7.83 -1.71
CA LEU A 113 7.21 -7.05 -2.32
C LEU A 113 8.55 -7.78 -2.25
N PHE A 114 8.81 -8.53 -1.17
CA PHE A 114 9.99 -9.41 -1.07
C PHE A 114 9.89 -10.69 -1.93
N GLY A 115 8.81 -10.84 -2.71
CA GLY A 115 8.66 -11.91 -3.69
C GLY A 115 7.96 -13.17 -3.18
N VAL A 116 7.50 -13.19 -1.93
CA VAL A 116 6.72 -14.32 -1.40
C VAL A 116 5.27 -14.20 -1.88
N ASN A 117 4.83 -15.15 -2.71
CA ASN A 117 3.47 -15.17 -3.22
C ASN A 117 2.54 -15.81 -2.17
N ILE A 118 1.80 -14.97 -1.45
CA ILE A 118 0.80 -15.40 -0.46
C ILE A 118 -0.57 -15.05 -1.03
N ASN A 119 -1.25 -16.01 -1.64
CA ASN A 119 -2.57 -15.78 -2.22
C ASN A 119 -3.63 -16.20 -1.19
N ILE A 120 -4.14 -15.22 -0.43
CA ILE A 120 -5.22 -15.35 0.57
C ILE A 120 -6.41 -14.51 0.11
#